data_AF-A0A392PRA7-F1
#
_entry.id   AF-A0A392PRA7-F1
#
_cell.length_a   1.000
_cell.length_b   1.000
_cell.length_c   1.000
_cell.angle_alpha   90.00
_cell.angle_beta   90.00
_cell.angle_gamma   90.00
#
_symmetry.space_group_name_H-M   'P 1'
#
loop_
_entity.id
_entity.type
_entity.pdbx_description
1 polymer ?
#
loop_
_entity_poly.entity_id
_entity_poly.type
_entity_poly.pdbx_seq_one_letter_code
_entity_poly.pdbx_strand_id
1 'polypeptide(L)'
;MGKADTNLVGIDVVAMRDGPQITNEHRELLIAPITEEEILRALKNIGDLKAPGMDGSIVNHSQAAFVPGQHIHDHILLAYELIRGYSRKGGTPKCMLQLDLQKAYDTVDWHALQHILREVGLPNQFIRWIMLG
;
A
#
# COMPACT_ATOMS: atom_id res chain seq x y z
N MET A 1 18.98 17.06 -19.29
CA MET A 1 17.54 17.24 -19.59
C MET A 1 16.99 15.89 -19.98
N GLY A 2 16.40 15.15 -19.03
CA GLY A 2 15.73 13.88 -19.33
C GLY A 2 14.34 14.16 -19.88
N LYS A 3 13.99 13.55 -21.02
CA LYS A 3 12.61 13.50 -21.51
C LYS A 3 11.83 12.52 -20.64
N ALA A 4 10.59 12.87 -20.31
CA ALA A 4 9.64 11.92 -19.73
C ALA A 4 9.41 10.79 -20.74
N ASP A 5 9.84 9.59 -20.38
CA ASP A 5 9.42 8.38 -21.09
C ASP A 5 7.95 8.14 -20.75
N THR A 6 7.15 7.87 -21.78
CA THR A 6 5.72 7.57 -21.62
C THR A 6 5.46 6.08 -21.49
N ASN A 7 6.50 5.25 -21.64
CA ASN A 7 6.44 3.83 -21.32
C ASN A 7 6.79 3.61 -19.84
N LEU A 8 5.77 3.39 -19.02
CA LEU A 8 5.90 2.85 -17.68
C LEU A 8 6.24 1.35 -17.77
N VAL A 9 7.45 1.02 -18.25
CA VAL A 9 7.92 -0.37 -18.46
C VAL A 9 7.88 -1.22 -17.17
N GLY A 10 7.68 -0.59 -16.00
CA GLY A 10 7.62 -1.26 -14.70
C GLY A 10 6.23 -1.54 -14.11
N ILE A 11 5.12 -1.13 -14.75
CA ILE A 11 3.77 -1.35 -14.21
C ILE A 11 3.01 -2.37 -15.06
N ASP A 12 2.78 -3.55 -14.49
CA ASP A 12 1.91 -4.56 -15.09
C ASP A 12 0.44 -4.23 -14.80
N VAL A 13 -0.23 -3.63 -15.79
CA VAL A 13 -1.63 -3.22 -15.69
C VAL A 13 -2.58 -4.40 -15.51
N VAL A 14 -2.25 -5.57 -16.06
CA VAL A 14 -3.09 -6.76 -15.93
C VAL A 14 -3.03 -7.26 -14.50
N ALA A 15 -1.82 -7.43 -13.97
CA ALA A 15 -1.63 -7.83 -12.58
C ALA A 15 -2.27 -6.86 -11.58
N MET A 16 -2.21 -5.55 -11.87
CA MET A 16 -2.86 -4.51 -11.06
C MET A 16 -4.38 -4.70 -11.00
N ARG A 17 -5.03 -4.93 -12.16
CA ARG A 17 -6.48 -5.08 -12.27
C ARG A 17 -7.00 -6.40 -11.69
N ASP A 18 -6.19 -7.45 -11.76
CA ASP A 18 -6.50 -8.75 -11.17
C ASP A 18 -6.32 -8.75 -9.64
N GLY A 19 -5.57 -7.78 -9.11
CA GLY A 19 -5.39 -7.58 -7.67
C GLY A 19 -6.59 -6.90 -6.98
N PRO A 20 -6.51 -6.67 -5.66
CA PRO A 20 -7.54 -5.97 -4.90
C PRO A 20 -7.87 -4.60 -5.49
N GLN A 21 -9.15 -4.35 -5.74
CA GLN A 21 -9.66 -3.10 -6.28
C GLN A 21 -10.51 -2.39 -5.23
N ILE A 22 -10.54 -1.06 -5.32
CA ILE A 22 -11.43 -0.29 -4.46
C ILE A 22 -12.90 -0.57 -4.80
N THR A 23 -13.73 -0.75 -3.77
CA THR A 23 -15.18 -0.96 -3.94
C THR A 23 -15.87 0.35 -4.32
N ASN A 24 -17.08 0.25 -4.88
CA ASN A 24 -17.87 1.44 -5.20
C ASN A 24 -18.25 2.24 -3.95
N GLU A 25 -18.58 1.58 -2.84
CA GLU A 25 -18.85 2.22 -1.55
C GLU A 25 -17.63 3.02 -1.06
N HIS A 26 -16.42 2.44 -1.17
CA HIS A 26 -15.19 3.14 -0.81
C HIS A 26 -14.92 4.33 -1.74
N ARG A 27 -15.21 4.21 -3.04
CA ARG A 27 -15.08 5.35 -3.98
C ARG A 27 -15.96 6.52 -3.57
N GLU A 28 -17.20 6.26 -3.20
CA GLU A 28 -18.15 7.30 -2.77
C GLU A 28 -17.68 7.97 -1.48
N LEU A 29 -17.22 7.18 -0.52
CA LEU A 29 -16.71 7.70 0.76
C LEU A 29 -15.44 8.55 0.58
N LEU A 30 -14.55 8.19 -0.34
CA LEU A 30 -13.33 8.97 -0.61
C LEU A 30 -13.57 10.37 -1.19
N ILE A 31 -14.75 10.62 -1.79
CA ILE A 31 -15.12 11.92 -2.35
C ILE A 31 -16.26 12.59 -1.57
N ALA A 32 -16.73 11.96 -0.49
CA ALA A 32 -17.78 12.50 0.35
C ALA A 32 -17.32 13.80 1.04
N PRO A 33 -18.24 14.75 1.30
CA PRO A 33 -17.93 15.92 2.10
C PRO A 33 -17.43 15.50 3.49
N ILE A 34 -16.31 16.07 3.91
CA ILE A 34 -15.75 15.82 5.24
C ILE A 34 -16.67 16.43 6.30
N THR A 35 -17.12 15.60 7.24
CA THR A 35 -17.96 16.00 8.37
C THR A 35 -17.14 16.37 9.60
N GLU A 36 -17.69 17.18 10.50
CA GLU A 36 -17.02 17.52 11.77
C GLU A 36 -16.79 16.28 12.63
N GLU A 37 -17.73 15.33 12.63
CA GLU A 37 -17.60 14.05 13.31
C GLU A 37 -16.43 13.22 12.79
N GLU A 38 -16.20 13.20 11.48
CA GLU A 38 -15.04 12.52 10.87
C GLU A 38 -13.73 13.18 11.28
N ILE A 39 -13.67 14.52 11.29
CA ILE A 39 -12.48 15.26 11.75
C ILE A 39 -12.20 14.92 13.21
N LEU A 40 -13.22 14.96 14.07
CA LEU A 40 -13.09 14.64 15.49
C LEU A 40 -12.70 13.17 15.71
N ARG A 41 -13.23 12.25 14.92
CA ARG A 41 -12.88 10.83 14.99
C ARG A 41 -11.44 10.59 14.53
N ALA A 42 -11.02 11.24 13.45
CA ALA A 42 -9.64 11.17 12.97
C ALA A 42 -8.68 11.71 14.03
N LEU A 43 -8.92 12.91 14.56
CA LEU A 43 -8.10 13.50 15.62
C LEU A 43 -8.01 12.64 16.88
N LYS A 44 -9.12 12.01 17.29
CA LYS A 44 -9.15 11.12 18.46
C LYS A 44 -8.42 9.78 18.23
N ASN A 45 -8.32 9.35 16.97
CA ASN A 45 -7.73 8.06 16.58
C ASN A 45 -6.35 8.19 15.90
N ILE A 46 -5.82 9.41 15.73
CA ILE A 46 -4.42 9.64 15.41
C ILE A 46 -3.62 9.28 16.67
N GLY A 47 -3.34 7.99 16.83
CA GLY A 47 -2.21 7.53 17.63
C GLY A 47 -0.91 7.91 16.92
N ASP A 48 0.20 7.90 17.66
CA ASP A 48 1.51 8.43 17.24
C ASP A 48 2.04 7.95 15.87
N LEU A 49 1.45 6.93 15.25
CA LEU A 49 2.01 6.27 14.06
C LEU A 49 1.01 5.84 12.97
N LYS A 50 -0.29 6.20 12.97
CA LYS A 50 -1.22 5.69 11.93
C LYS A 50 -2.29 6.70 11.47
N ALA A 51 -2.49 6.76 10.15
CA ALA A 51 -3.69 7.33 9.56
C ALA A 51 -4.84 6.31 9.63
N PRO A 52 -6.02 6.66 10.16
CA PRO A 52 -7.18 5.78 10.17
C PRO A 52 -7.86 5.84 8.80
N GLY A 53 -7.31 5.13 7.81
CA GLY A 53 -7.80 5.12 6.44
C GLY A 53 -8.63 3.89 6.07
N MET A 54 -9.50 4.05 5.07
CA MET A 54 -10.28 2.98 4.41
C MET A 54 -9.49 2.19 3.36
N ASP A 55 -8.21 2.53 3.18
CA ASP A 55 -7.24 1.92 2.27
C ASP A 55 -6.82 0.50 2.69
N GLY A 56 -7.22 0.04 3.89
CA GLY A 56 -7.02 -1.33 4.35
C GLY A 56 -7.58 -2.43 3.43
N SER A 57 -8.48 -2.09 2.49
CA SER A 57 -9.07 -3.05 1.55
C SER A 57 -8.21 -3.38 0.33
N ILE A 58 -7.21 -2.55 0.00
CA ILE A 58 -6.33 -2.74 -1.16
C ILE A 58 -4.93 -3.21 -0.78
N VAL A 59 -4.65 -3.34 0.52
CA VAL A 59 -3.35 -3.81 1.04
C VAL A 59 -3.40 -5.31 1.32
N ASN A 60 -2.31 -6.01 1.01
CA ASN A 60 -2.20 -7.45 1.29
C ASN A 60 -2.10 -7.69 2.81
N HIS A 61 -2.65 -8.80 3.29
CA HIS A 61 -2.50 -9.25 4.68
C HIS A 61 -1.04 -9.41 5.13
N SER A 62 -0.10 -9.61 4.20
CA SER A 62 1.33 -9.67 4.50
C SER A 62 2.00 -8.30 4.71
N GLN A 63 1.27 -7.18 4.53
CA GLN A 63 1.81 -5.84 4.70
C GLN A 63 1.80 -5.40 6.18
N ALA A 64 2.95 -5.54 6.83
CA ALA A 64 3.11 -5.40 8.28
C ALA A 64 2.86 -4.01 8.88
N ALA A 65 3.19 -2.96 8.14
CA ALA A 65 3.24 -1.60 8.66
C ALA A 65 2.04 -0.79 8.19
N PHE A 66 1.64 0.17 9.03
CA PHE A 66 0.59 1.16 8.75
C PHE A 66 -0.82 0.60 8.50
N VAL A 67 -1.06 -0.70 8.74
CA VAL A 67 -2.41 -1.30 8.73
C VAL A 67 -2.98 -1.34 10.16
N PRO A 68 -4.18 -0.80 10.43
CA PRO A 68 -4.83 -0.92 11.74
C PRO A 68 -5.01 -2.40 12.14
N GLY A 69 -4.83 -2.72 13.42
CA GLY A 69 -4.95 -4.08 13.94
C GLY A 69 -3.80 -5.03 13.61
N GLN A 70 -2.83 -4.64 12.77
CA GLN A 70 -1.61 -5.40 12.57
C GLN A 70 -0.51 -4.97 13.55
N HIS A 71 0.07 -5.96 14.24
CA HIS A 71 1.16 -5.78 15.18
C HIS A 71 2.46 -6.35 14.60
N ILE A 72 3.59 -5.74 15.00
CA ILE A 72 4.92 -6.18 14.57
C ILE A 72 5.21 -7.63 14.99
N HIS A 73 4.67 -8.06 16.13
CA HIS A 73 4.84 -9.41 16.65
C HIS A 73 4.25 -10.48 15.73
N ASP A 74 3.10 -10.22 15.11
CA ASP A 74 2.46 -11.17 14.18
C ASP A 74 3.35 -11.45 12.97
N HIS A 75 4.03 -10.40 12.49
CA HIS A 75 4.94 -10.50 11.34
C HIS A 75 6.26 -11.17 11.67
N ILE A 76 6.78 -10.96 12.89
CA ILE A 76 7.94 -11.70 13.39
C ILE A 76 7.61 -13.19 13.45
N LEU A 77 6.41 -13.56 13.92
CA LEU A 77 5.97 -14.95 13.98
C LEU A 77 5.81 -15.55 12.58
N LEU A 78 5.17 -14.84 11.65
CA LEU A 78 5.03 -15.28 10.27
C LEU A 78 6.40 -15.52 9.60
N ALA A 79 7.34 -14.58 9.77
CA ALA A 79 8.70 -14.73 9.26
C ALA A 79 9.40 -15.95 9.88
N TYR A 80 9.26 -16.17 11.19
CA TYR A 80 9.79 -17.34 11.88
C TYR A 80 9.24 -18.66 11.30
N GLU A 81 7.93 -18.72 11.03
CA GLU A 81 7.29 -19.89 10.43
C GLU A 81 7.77 -20.14 8.99
N LEU A 82 7.91 -19.08 8.18
CA LEU A 82 8.42 -19.18 6.81
C LEU A 82 9.84 -19.74 6.76
N ILE A 83 10.71 -19.36 7.69
CA ILE A 83 12.10 -19.82 7.73
C ILE A 83 12.26 -21.17 8.44
N ARG A 84 11.17 -21.71 9.01
CA ARG A 84 11.22 -22.95 9.78
C ARG A 84 11.72 -24.10 8.91
N GLY A 85 12.79 -24.74 9.37
CA GLY A 85 13.39 -25.86 8.65
C GLY A 85 14.21 -25.46 7.41
N TYR A 86 14.60 -24.19 7.26
CA TYR A 86 15.63 -23.77 6.30
C TYR A 86 16.95 -24.53 6.54
N SER A 87 17.31 -24.80 7.79
CA SER A 87 18.55 -25.50 8.16
C SER A 87 18.49 -27.03 8.05
N ARG A 88 17.36 -27.61 7.62
CA ARG A 88 17.22 -29.08 7.49
C ARG A 88 18.00 -29.59 6.29
N LYS A 89 18.91 -30.54 6.51
CA LYS A 89 19.62 -31.25 5.44
C LYS A 89 18.65 -32.15 4.66
N GLY A 90 18.76 -32.17 3.33
CA GLY A 90 17.97 -33.03 2.45
C GLY A 90 16.55 -32.52 2.11
N GLY A 91 16.23 -31.27 2.42
CA GLY A 91 14.98 -30.63 2.00
C GLY A 91 15.08 -29.93 0.64
N THR A 92 13.96 -29.41 0.16
CA THR A 92 13.90 -28.57 -1.04
C THR A 92 14.83 -27.35 -0.88
N PRO A 93 15.60 -26.98 -1.92
CA PRO A 93 16.39 -25.74 -1.92
C PRO A 93 15.51 -24.54 -1.59
N LYS A 94 16.00 -23.66 -0.72
CA LYS A 94 15.29 -22.48 -0.23
C LYS A 94 16.27 -21.31 -0.16
N CYS A 95 15.80 -20.11 -0.48
CA CYS A 95 16.57 -18.87 -0.34
C CYS A 95 15.69 -17.78 0.25
N MET A 96 16.33 -16.86 0.97
CA MET A 96 15.70 -15.64 1.46
C MET A 96 16.28 -14.46 0.70
N LEU A 97 15.41 -13.58 0.21
CA LEU A 97 15.78 -12.32 -0.40
C LEU A 97 15.41 -11.19 0.56
N GLN A 98 16.41 -10.45 1.01
CA GLN A 98 16.21 -9.23 1.77
C GLN A 98 16.32 -8.03 0.83
N LEU A 99 15.18 -7.40 0.55
CA LEU A 99 15.10 -6.18 -0.24
C LEU A 99 15.00 -4.98 0.71
N ASP A 100 15.90 -4.01 0.56
CA ASP A 100 15.84 -2.74 1.26
C ASP A 100 15.65 -1.63 0.22
N LEU A 101 14.59 -0.85 0.36
CA LEU A 101 14.22 0.18 -0.59
C LEU A 101 14.69 1.54 -0.10
N GLN A 102 15.08 2.41 -1.02
CA GLN A 102 15.37 3.81 -0.69
C GLN A 102 14.10 4.49 -0.15
N LYS A 103 14.30 5.56 0.65
CA LYS A 103 13.20 6.29 1.29
C LYS A 103 12.17 6.72 0.26
N ALA A 104 10.93 6.30 0.45
CA ALA A 104 9.85 6.45 -0.53
C ALA A 104 9.61 7.91 -0.92
N TYR A 105 9.57 8.84 0.05
CA TYR A 105 9.30 10.25 -0.22
C TYR A 105 10.40 10.96 -1.03
N ASP A 106 11.64 10.45 -0.98
CA ASP A 106 12.77 11.03 -1.70
C ASP A 106 12.95 10.43 -3.11
N THR A 107 12.32 9.28 -3.39
CA THR A 107 12.66 8.44 -4.55
C THR A 107 11.46 7.92 -5.37
N VAL A 108 10.23 8.17 -4.93
CA VAL A 108 9.03 7.80 -5.68
C VAL A 108 8.94 8.58 -7.00
N ASP A 109 8.66 7.85 -8.08
CA ASP A 109 8.20 8.44 -9.34
C ASP A 109 6.71 8.78 -9.21
N TRP A 110 6.42 10.09 -9.20
CA TRP A 110 5.07 10.62 -9.05
C TRP A 110 4.14 10.29 -10.22
N HIS A 111 4.67 10.11 -11.43
CA HIS A 111 3.87 9.66 -12.58
C HIS A 111 3.49 8.19 -12.45
N ALA A 112 4.43 7.35 -11.99
CA ALA A 112 4.16 5.96 -11.67
C ALA A 112 3.11 5.82 -10.55
N LEU A 113 3.25 6.61 -9.48
CA LEU A 113 2.27 6.66 -8.39
C LEU A 113 0.88 7.03 -8.91
N GLN A 114 0.77 8.10 -9.70
CA GLN A 114 -0.51 8.51 -10.29
C GLN A 114 -1.14 7.40 -11.14
N HIS A 115 -0.33 6.67 -11.91
CA HIS A 115 -0.81 5.56 -12.73
C HIS A 115 -1.33 4.40 -11.86
N ILE A 116 -0.59 4.02 -10.83
CA ILE A 116 -1.00 2.99 -9.86
C ILE A 116 -2.34 3.37 -9.21
N LEU A 117 -2.48 4.61 -8.71
CA LEU A 117 -3.71 5.06 -8.07
C LEU A 117 -4.93 4.97 -9.00
N ARG A 118 -4.74 5.20 -10.31
CA ARG A 118 -5.80 5.04 -11.32
C ARG A 118 -6.15 3.58 -11.56
N GLU A 119 -5.15 2.70 -11.68
CA GLU A 119 -5.36 1.27 -11.97
C GLU A 119 -5.93 0.49 -10.77
N VAL A 120 -5.72 0.96 -9.53
CA VAL A 120 -6.43 0.46 -8.33
C VAL A 120 -7.88 0.98 -8.26
N GLY A 121 -8.21 1.96 -9.11
CA GLY A 121 -9.57 2.44 -9.29
C GLY A 121 -9.97 3.61 -8.40
N LEU A 122 -9.03 4.34 -7.79
CA LEU A 122 -9.37 5.50 -6.96
C LEU A 122 -10.10 6.59 -7.76
N PRO A 123 -11.03 7.34 -7.15
CA PRO A 123 -11.72 8.43 -7.83
C PRO A 123 -10.76 9.50 -8.33
N ASN A 124 -10.94 9.98 -9.56
CA ASN A 124 -10.08 11.03 -10.14
C ASN A 124 -9.98 12.29 -9.28
N GLN A 125 -11.04 12.65 -8.56
CA GLN A 125 -11.01 13.79 -7.64
C GLN A 125 -10.05 13.55 -6.47
N PHE A 126 -10.13 12.38 -5.85
CA PHE A 126 -9.24 11.98 -4.77
C PHE A 126 -7.78 11.92 -5.23
N ILE A 127 -7.52 11.34 -6.41
CA ILE A 127 -6.18 11.33 -7.02
C ILE A 127 -5.65 12.76 -7.22
N ARG A 128 -6.50 13.70 -7.68
CA ARG A 128 -6.07 15.10 -7.81
C ARG A 128 -5.67 15.71 -6.47
N TRP A 129 -6.38 15.42 -5.38
CA TRP A 129 -5.99 15.92 -4.06
C TRP A 129 -4.63 15.39 -3.62
N ILE A 130 -4.33 14.12 -3.88
CA ILE A 130 -3.02 13.52 -3.58
C ILE A 130 -1.91 14.19 -4.41
N MET A 131 -2.14 14.39 -5.71
CA MET A 131 -1.11 14.90 -6.63
C MET A 131 -0.91 16.42 -6.59
N LEU A 132 -1.82 17.16 -5.94
CA LEU A 132 -1.70 18.61 -5.74
C LEU A 132 -0.98 18.99 -4.43
N GLY A 133 -0.64 17.99 -3.61
CA GLY A 133 0.12 18.14 -2.37
C GLY A 133 1.60 18.40 -2.59
#